data_AF-A0A7X8N7Z2-F1
#
_entry.id   AF-A0A7X8N7Z2-F1
#
_cell.length_a   1.000
_cell.length_b   1.000
_cell.length_c   1.000
_cell.angle_alpha   90.00
_cell.angle_beta   90.00
_cell.angle_gamma   90.00
#
_symmetry.space_group_name_H-M   'P 1'
#
loop_
_entity.id
_entity.type
_entity.pdbx_description
1 polymer ?
#
loop_
_entity_poly.entity_id
_entity_poly.type
_entity_poly.pdbx_seq_one_letter_code
_entity_poly.pdbx_strand_id
1 'polypeptide(L)'
;MAVITNKVFPFLKNIRNYSFATKTSKHFKEWNWDELNAVMNGYGFRLIFLTCLSPLLTIIPAFVFKLAIDTTSIVGYMLTIILIIPWILIPFLFIQHITNRSKVGKIISYIFIGILIVSFILWINAITI
;
A
#
# COMPACT_ATOMS: atom_id res chain seq x y z
N MET A 1 -12.55 3.85 33.85
CA MET A 1 -11.56 4.31 32.84
C MET A 1 -11.06 3.19 31.91
N ALA A 2 -11.78 2.07 31.72
CA ALA A 2 -11.32 0.95 30.88
C ALA A 2 -11.92 0.92 29.45
N VAL A 3 -12.80 1.87 29.12
CA VAL A 3 -13.55 1.86 27.85
C VAL A 3 -12.79 2.60 26.73
N ILE A 4 -11.91 3.53 27.08
CA ILE A 4 -11.15 4.34 26.12
C ILE A 4 -9.97 3.55 25.53
N THR A 5 -9.33 2.69 26.32
CA THR A 5 -8.19 1.87 25.88
C THR A 5 -8.55 0.83 24.82
N ASN A 6 -9.79 0.33 24.79
CA ASN A 6 -10.27 -0.60 23.76
C ASN A 6 -10.39 0.02 22.36
N LYS A 7 -10.46 1.36 22.25
CA LYS A 7 -10.44 2.04 20.95
C LYS A 7 -9.03 2.43 20.49
N VAL A 8 -8.07 2.52 21.42
CA VAL A 8 -6.73 3.05 21.12
C VAL A 8 -5.74 1.93 20.79
N PHE A 9 -5.90 0.72 21.34
CA PHE A 9 -5.00 -0.41 21.06
C PHE A 9 -5.74 -1.76 20.91
N PRO A 10 -6.39 -2.02 19.75
CA PRO A 10 -6.97 -3.33 19.45
C PRO A 10 -5.92 -4.45 19.30
N PHE A 11 -4.63 -4.09 19.20
CA PHE A 11 -3.50 -5.03 19.05
C PHE A 11 -3.36 -6.02 20.21
N LEU A 12 -3.60 -5.59 21.46
CA LEU A 12 -3.28 -6.40 22.65
C LEU A 12 -4.18 -7.62 22.85
N LYS A 13 -5.45 -7.55 22.41
CA LYS A 13 -6.39 -8.67 22.57
C LYS A 13 -6.16 -9.77 21.53
N ASN A 14 -5.67 -9.41 20.34
CA ASN A 14 -5.40 -10.40 19.29
C ASN A 14 -4.11 -11.19 19.55
N ILE A 15 -3.06 -10.59 20.10
CA ILE A 15 -1.76 -11.29 20.31
C ILE A 15 -1.91 -12.61 21.11
N ARG A 16 -2.84 -12.65 22.09
CA ARG A 16 -3.03 -13.83 22.94
C ARG A 16 -3.64 -15.04 22.22
N ASN A 17 -4.43 -14.83 21.16
CA ASN A 17 -5.02 -15.91 20.38
C ASN A 17 -4.09 -16.43 19.27
N TYR A 18 -3.07 -15.66 18.87
CA TYR A 18 -2.15 -16.01 17.79
C TYR A 18 -0.98 -16.87 18.27
N SER A 19 -0.65 -16.83 19.57
CA SER A 19 0.45 -17.60 20.16
C SER A 19 0.30 -19.13 20.09
N PHE A 20 -0.89 -19.65 19.75
CA PHE A 20 -1.14 -21.09 19.71
C PHE A 20 -1.09 -21.69 18.29
N ALA A 21 -1.05 -20.87 17.23
CA ALA A 21 -1.06 -21.34 15.84
C ALA A 21 0.32 -21.41 15.19
N THR A 22 1.36 -20.87 15.82
CA THR A 22 2.72 -20.82 15.26
C THR A 22 3.50 -22.08 15.58
N LYS A 23 3.21 -23.19 14.89
CA LYS A 23 4.15 -24.31 14.80
C LYS A 23 4.08 -25.01 13.46
N THR A 24 4.61 -24.37 12.41
CA THR A 24 5.29 -25.04 11.30
C THR A 24 5.94 -24.02 10.37
N SER A 25 7.25 -23.85 10.52
CA SER A 25 8.10 -23.25 9.49
C SER A 25 8.19 -24.19 8.28
N LYS A 26 8.12 -23.64 7.06
CA LYS A 26 8.97 -24.08 5.94
C LYS A 26 8.96 -23.04 4.83
N HIS A 27 10.07 -22.30 4.75
CA HIS A 27 10.63 -21.62 3.57
C HIS A 27 9.64 -20.93 2.59
N PHE A 28 9.47 -19.61 2.77
CA PHE A 28 9.26 -18.64 1.68
C PHE A 28 8.27 -18.99 0.55
N LYS A 29 7.07 -19.54 0.86
CA LYS A 29 6.08 -19.83 -0.19
C LYS A 29 4.69 -19.22 -0.01
N GLU A 30 4.40 -18.69 1.17
CA GLU A 30 3.15 -17.99 1.40
C GLU A 30 3.50 -16.70 2.13
N TRP A 31 3.41 -15.56 1.43
CA TRP A 31 3.28 -14.26 2.09
C TRP A 31 2.32 -14.44 3.26
N ASN A 32 2.64 -13.98 4.48
CA ASN A 32 1.80 -14.22 5.65
C ASN A 32 0.49 -13.42 5.52
N TRP A 33 -0.44 -13.98 4.74
CA TRP A 33 -1.71 -13.36 4.40
C TRP A 33 -2.58 -13.19 5.63
N ASP A 34 -2.39 -13.99 6.66
CA ASP A 34 -3.13 -13.87 7.91
C ASP A 34 -2.76 -12.58 8.67
N GLU A 35 -1.46 -12.25 8.71
CA GLU A 35 -0.99 -10.98 9.25
C GLU A 35 -1.42 -9.79 8.39
N LEU A 36 -1.35 -9.94 7.07
CA LEU A 36 -1.75 -8.90 6.14
C LEU A 36 -3.25 -8.62 6.23
N ASN A 37 -4.08 -9.67 6.30
CA ASN A 37 -5.52 -9.57 6.49
C ASN A 37 -5.85 -8.93 7.85
N ALA A 38 -5.10 -9.22 8.90
CA ALA A 38 -5.28 -8.58 10.21
C ALA A 38 -5.03 -7.06 10.15
N VAL A 39 -3.97 -6.64 9.45
CA VAL A 39 -3.67 -5.21 9.22
C VAL A 39 -4.74 -4.57 8.34
N MET A 40 -5.09 -5.21 7.22
CA MET A 40 -6.07 -4.68 6.27
C MET A 40 -7.47 -4.58 6.89
N ASN A 41 -7.87 -5.52 7.75
CA ASN A 41 -9.13 -5.44 8.50
C ASN A 41 -9.09 -4.37 9.59
N GLY A 42 -7.96 -4.21 10.30
CA GLY A 42 -7.79 -3.18 11.32
C GLY A 42 -7.83 -1.75 10.77
N TYR A 43 -7.38 -1.56 9.52
CA TYR A 43 -7.31 -0.25 8.85
C TYR A 43 -8.24 -0.12 7.65
N GLY A 44 -9.18 -1.05 7.46
CA GLY A 44 -9.92 -1.23 6.20
C GLY A 44 -10.52 0.05 5.63
N PHE A 45 -11.29 0.80 6.43
CA PHE A 45 -11.89 2.04 5.96
C PHE A 45 -10.83 3.08 5.54
N ARG A 46 -9.74 3.24 6.31
CA ARG A 46 -8.67 4.18 5.98
C ARG A 46 -7.95 3.80 4.68
N LEU A 47 -7.80 2.50 4.43
CA LEU A 47 -7.17 1.98 3.22
C LEU A 47 -8.05 2.16 1.98
N ILE A 48 -9.38 2.19 2.10
CA ILE A 48 -10.28 2.57 1.01
C ILE A 48 -9.97 4.01 0.56
N PHE A 49 -9.95 4.97 1.50
CA PHE A 49 -9.60 6.36 1.18
C PHE A 49 -8.20 6.47 0.60
N LEU A 50 -7.22 5.78 1.19
CA LEU A 50 -5.85 5.78 0.71
C LEU A 50 -5.76 5.22 -0.72
N THR A 51 -6.48 4.15 -1.02
CA THR A 51 -6.53 3.55 -2.36
C THR A 51 -7.17 4.50 -3.35
N CYS A 52 -8.32 5.10 -3.03
CA CYS A 52 -8.98 6.06 -3.91
C CYS A 52 -8.18 7.36 -4.11
N LEU A 53 -7.44 7.81 -3.10
CA LEU A 53 -6.59 9.00 -3.16
C LEU A 53 -5.20 8.71 -3.75
N SER A 54 -4.79 7.45 -3.85
CA SER A 54 -3.46 7.10 -4.34
C SER A 54 -3.11 7.70 -5.71
N PRO A 55 -4.01 7.80 -6.71
CA PRO A 55 -3.71 8.47 -7.98
C PRO A 55 -3.58 10.00 -7.88
N LEU A 56 -4.01 10.63 -6.78
CA LEU A 56 -3.71 12.04 -6.52
C LEU A 56 -2.39 12.18 -5.76
N LEU A 57 -2.13 11.28 -4.82
CA LEU A 57 -0.92 11.30 -3.98
C LEU A 57 0.35 10.90 -4.73
N THR A 58 0.23 10.29 -5.91
CA THR A 58 1.34 10.12 -6.88
C THR A 58 1.96 11.44 -7.35
N ILE A 59 1.34 12.59 -7.08
CA ILE A 59 1.95 13.92 -7.32
C ILE A 59 3.29 14.06 -6.59
N ILE A 60 3.43 13.51 -5.38
CA ILE A 60 4.65 13.64 -4.57
C ILE A 60 5.84 12.95 -5.25
N PRO A 61 5.79 11.64 -5.57
CA PRO A 61 6.88 11.00 -6.30
C PRO A 61 7.07 11.62 -7.70
N ALA A 62 6.01 12.08 -8.37
CA ALA A 62 6.11 12.73 -9.67
C ALA A 62 6.87 14.07 -9.61
N PHE A 63 6.63 14.87 -8.57
CA PHE A 63 7.35 16.12 -8.33
C PHE A 63 8.84 15.87 -8.05
N VAL A 64 9.16 14.90 -7.19
CA VAL A 64 10.55 14.50 -6.93
C VAL A 64 11.24 14.01 -8.21
N PHE A 65 10.51 13.26 -9.06
CA PHE A 65 11.03 12.81 -10.35
C PHE A 65 11.32 13.98 -11.30
N LYS A 66 10.42 14.96 -11.36
CA LYS A 66 10.60 16.16 -12.19
C LYS A 66 11.83 16.95 -11.73
N LEU A 67 11.98 17.19 -10.43
CA LEU A 67 13.19 17.80 -9.87
C LEU A 67 14.46 17.00 -10.17
N ALA A 68 14.38 15.66 -10.16
CA ALA A 68 15.52 14.82 -10.50
C ALA A 68 15.93 14.94 -11.98
N ILE A 69 14.96 15.14 -12.88
CA ILE A 69 15.22 15.46 -14.30
C ILE A 69 15.93 16.80 -14.41
N ASP A 70 15.38 17.84 -13.79
CA ASP A 70 15.89 19.21 -13.93
C ASP A 70 17.30 19.36 -13.33
N THR A 71 17.59 18.62 -12.25
CA THR A 71 18.90 18.62 -11.58
C THR A 71 19.86 17.53 -12.04
N THR A 72 19.43 16.65 -12.95
CA THR A 72 20.20 15.45 -13.38
C THR A 72 20.73 14.60 -12.22
N SER A 73 19.96 14.51 -11.12
CA SER A 73 20.41 13.89 -9.86
C SER A 73 20.03 12.41 -9.79
N ILE A 74 21.04 11.52 -9.73
CA ILE A 74 20.84 10.08 -9.55
C ILE A 74 20.10 9.77 -8.23
N VAL A 75 20.38 10.55 -7.17
CA VAL A 75 19.77 10.38 -5.85
C VAL A 75 18.27 10.73 -5.91
N GLY A 76 17.91 11.74 -6.69
CA GLY A 76 16.50 12.11 -6.92
C GLY A 76 15.71 10.97 -7.55
N TYR A 77 16.26 10.29 -8.56
CA TYR A 77 15.62 9.12 -9.16
C TYR A 77 15.44 7.96 -8.17
N MET A 78 16.45 7.67 -7.34
CA MET A 78 16.31 6.64 -6.30
C MET A 78 15.22 7.00 -5.28
N LEU A 79 15.14 8.27 -4.88
CA LEU A 79 14.11 8.74 -3.96
C LEU A 79 12.72 8.60 -4.56
N THR A 80 12.52 8.90 -5.85
CA THR A 80 11.25 8.66 -6.55
C THR A 80 10.83 7.20 -6.45
N ILE A 81 11.75 6.25 -6.69
CA ILE A 81 11.45 4.82 -6.63
C ILE A 81 11.03 4.41 -5.22
N ILE A 82 11.75 4.88 -4.19
CA ILE A 82 11.39 4.59 -2.79
C ILE A 82 10.00 5.14 -2.45
N LEU A 83 9.69 6.35 -2.93
CA LEU A 83 8.41 6.99 -2.68
C LEU A 83 7.25 6.31 -3.43
N ILE A 84 7.45 5.82 -4.66
CA ILE A 84 6.36 5.26 -5.46
C ILE A 84 5.92 3.85 -5.00
N ILE A 85 6.85 3.06 -4.45
CA ILE A 85 6.60 1.68 -3.99
C ILE A 85 5.40 1.58 -3.04
N PRO A 86 5.31 2.33 -1.92
CA PRO A 86 4.18 2.23 -0.99
C PRO A 86 2.85 2.61 -1.65
N TRP A 87 2.85 3.58 -2.58
CA TRP A 87 1.66 4.01 -3.30
C TRP A 87 1.14 2.98 -4.29
N ILE A 88 2.00 2.08 -4.78
CA ILE A 88 1.60 0.97 -5.66
C ILE A 88 1.25 -0.27 -4.83
N LEU A 89 2.10 -0.60 -3.86
CA LEU A 89 2.03 -1.85 -3.11
C LEU A 89 0.80 -1.90 -2.20
N ILE A 90 0.50 -0.81 -1.48
CA ILE A 90 -0.62 -0.78 -0.53
C ILE A 90 -1.97 -0.95 -1.25
N PRO A 91 -2.31 -0.15 -2.29
CA PRO A 91 -3.55 -0.35 -3.04
C PRO A 91 -3.66 -1.71 -3.70
N PHE A 92 -2.55 -2.23 -4.26
CA PHE A 92 -2.52 -3.55 -4.88
C PHE A 92 -2.89 -4.65 -3.88
N LEU A 93 -2.23 -4.68 -2.72
CA LEU A 93 -2.50 -5.63 -1.66
C LEU A 93 -3.93 -5.49 -1.10
N PHE A 94 -4.41 -4.25 -0.97
CA PHE A 94 -5.74 -3.96 -0.48
C PHE A 94 -6.85 -4.45 -1.42
N ILE A 95 -6.71 -4.23 -2.73
CA ILE A 95 -7.64 -4.75 -3.74
C ILE A 95 -7.66 -6.28 -3.70
N GLN A 96 -6.49 -6.92 -3.59
CA GLN A 96 -6.42 -8.37 -3.48
C GLN A 96 -7.02 -8.93 -2.19
N HIS A 97 -6.91 -8.18 -1.08
CA HIS A 97 -7.56 -8.49 0.19
C HIS A 97 -9.08 -8.48 0.06
N ILE A 98 -9.68 -7.37 -0.39
CA ILE A 98 -11.14 -7.24 -0.53
C ILE A 98 -11.72 -8.31 -1.46
N THR A 99 -10.97 -8.67 -2.51
CA THR A 99 -11.42 -9.61 -3.53
C THR A 99 -11.07 -11.06 -3.21
N ASN A 100 -10.57 -11.35 -2.00
CA ASN A 100 -10.12 -12.67 -1.53
C ASN A 100 -9.21 -13.38 -2.55
N ARG A 101 -8.32 -12.63 -3.21
CA ARG A 101 -7.40 -13.12 -4.26
C ARG A 101 -8.09 -13.83 -5.44
N SER A 102 -9.36 -13.51 -5.72
CA SER A 102 -10.09 -14.02 -6.87
C SER A 102 -9.39 -13.67 -8.20
N LYS A 103 -9.67 -14.43 -9.26
CA LYS A 103 -9.12 -14.16 -10.61
C LYS A 103 -9.46 -12.74 -11.08
N VAL A 104 -10.68 -12.31 -10.83
CA VAL A 104 -11.16 -10.95 -11.14
C VAL A 104 -10.42 -9.90 -10.30
N GLY A 105 -10.23 -10.16 -9.01
CA GLY A 105 -9.48 -9.27 -8.12
C GLY A 105 -8.03 -9.02 -8.56
N LYS A 106 -7.36 -10.06 -9.05
CA LYS A 106 -6.03 -9.93 -9.64
C LYS A 106 -6.04 -9.01 -10.85
N ILE A 107 -7.00 -9.18 -11.76
CA ILE A 107 -7.15 -8.33 -12.95
C ILE A 107 -7.38 -6.87 -12.54
N ILE A 108 -8.31 -6.63 -11.61
CA ILE A 108 -8.60 -5.27 -11.11
C ILE A 108 -7.34 -4.65 -10.49
N SER A 109 -6.57 -5.42 -9.72
CA SER A 109 -5.34 -4.93 -9.10
C SER A 109 -4.29 -4.49 -10.13
N TYR A 110 -4.16 -5.21 -11.26
CA TYR A 110 -3.27 -4.81 -12.36
C TYR A 110 -3.81 -3.60 -13.13
N ILE A 111 -5.11 -3.54 -13.40
CA ILE A 111 -5.74 -2.36 -14.02
C ILE A 111 -5.49 -1.12 -13.16
N PHE A 112 -5.61 -1.25 -11.84
CA PHE A 112 -5.36 -0.15 -10.91
C PHE A 112 -3.91 0.32 -10.93
N ILE A 113 -2.94 -0.60 -11.02
CA ILE A 113 -1.52 -0.25 -11.25
C ILE A 113 -1.37 0.55 -12.55
N GLY A 114 -2.05 0.14 -13.63
CA GLY A 114 -2.08 0.88 -14.89
C GLY A 114 -2.59 2.31 -14.71
N ILE A 115 -3.68 2.50 -13.95
CA ILE A 115 -4.22 3.83 -13.61
C ILE A 115 -3.19 4.65 -12.84
N LEU A 116 -2.48 4.06 -11.88
CA LEU A 116 -1.43 4.75 -11.12
C LEU A 116 -0.26 5.19 -12.01
N ILE A 117 0.15 4.36 -12.96
CA ILE A 117 1.22 4.69 -13.92
C ILE A 117 0.78 5.85 -14.81
N VAL A 118 -0.44 5.80 -15.36
CA VAL A 118 -0.99 6.88 -16.19
C VAL A 118 -1.09 8.17 -15.38
N SER A 119 -1.61 8.11 -14.16
CA SER A 119 -1.67 9.25 -13.23
C SER A 119 -0.28 9.84 -12.97
N PHE A 120 0.73 9.00 -12.71
CA PHE A 120 2.10 9.44 -12.47
C PHE A 120 2.68 10.20 -13.67
N ILE A 121 2.49 9.69 -14.89
CA ILE A 121 2.92 10.35 -16.13
C ILE A 121 2.20 11.68 -16.33
N LEU A 122 0.88 11.71 -16.11
CA LEU A 122 0.10 12.95 -16.19
C LEU A 122 0.60 14.00 -15.20
N TRP A 123 0.91 13.62 -13.96
CA TRP A 123 1.46 14.53 -12.97
C TRP A 123 2.83 15.08 -13.38
N ILE A 124 3.73 14.26 -13.91
CA ILE A 124 5.04 14.73 -14.40
C ILE A 124 4.87 15.82 -15.47
N ASN A 125 3.90 15.67 -16.36
CA ASN A 125 3.63 16.64 -17.43
C ASN A 125 2.87 17.88 -16.94
N ALA A 126 1.98 17.72 -15.96
CA ALA A 126 1.18 18.80 -15.39
C ALA A 126 1.99 19.70 -14.44
N ILE A 127 3.03 19.15 -13.80
CA ILE A 127 3.94 19.89 -12.94
C ILE A 127 4.83 20.77 -13.83
N THR A 128 4.55 22.07 -13.81
CA THR A 128 5.43 23.11 -14.36
C THR A 128 6.31 23.64 -13.23
N ILE A 129 7.61 23.39 -13.34
CA ILE A 129 8.67 23.92 -12.48
C ILE A 129 9.45 24.96 -13.28
#